data_AF-A0A6M0FM86-F1
#
_entry.id   AF-A0A6M0FM86-F1
#
_cell.length_a   1.000
_cell.length_b   1.000
_cell.length_c   1.000
_cell.angle_alpha   90.00
_cell.angle_beta   90.00
_cell.angle_gamma   90.00
#
_symmetry.space_group_name_H-M   'P 1'
#
loop_
_entity.id
_entity.type
_entity.pdbx_description
1 polymer ?
#
loop_
_entity_poly.entity_id
_entity_poly.type
_entity_poly.pdbx_seq_one_letter_code
_entity_poly.pdbx_strand_id
1 'polypeptide(L)' 'MENIEYSGYWWLPSEQDKKIAGTLTFTHDEGIKLRLRDSFIGELESNVPIILGFADRKIITLCGSLNCFSTISSSGF' A
#
# COMPACT_ATOMS: atom_id res chain seq x y z
N MET A 1 17.58 9.86 5.57
CA MET A 1 16.83 8.61 5.74
C MET A 1 17.33 7.65 4.68
N GLU A 2 17.55 6.38 5.03
CA GLU A 2 17.99 5.36 4.07
C GLU A 2 16.82 4.92 3.18
N ASN A 3 17.13 4.54 1.94
CA ASN A 3 16.15 3.91 1.05
C ASN A 3 15.82 2.52 1.60
N ILE A 4 14.53 2.17 1.62
CA ILE A 4 14.07 0.88 2.12
C ILE A 4 13.60 0.06 0.93
N GLU A 5 14.02 -1.21 0.87
CA GLU A 5 13.54 -2.16 -0.12
C GLU A 5 13.14 -3.48 0.56
N TYR A 6 11.91 -3.91 0.29
CA TYR A 6 11.37 -5.16 0.80
C TYR A 6 10.82 -6.00 -0.35
N SER A 7 11.46 -7.13 -0.60
CA SER A 7 10.93 -8.17 -1.47
C SER A 7 10.07 -9.14 -0.67
N GLY A 8 8.85 -9.40 -1.16
CA GLY A 8 7.90 -10.24 -0.45
C GLY A 8 6.67 -10.60 -1.27
N TYR A 9 5.66 -11.07 -0.55
CA TYR A 9 4.37 -11.45 -1.12
C TYR A 9 3.30 -10.47 -0.68
N TRP A 10 2.37 -10.15 -1.56
CA TRP A 10 1.35 -9.11 -1.39
C TRP A 10 -0.02 -9.64 -1.81
N TRP A 11 -1.07 -9.27 -1.11
CA TRP A 11 -2.44 -9.72 -1.39
C TRP A 11 -3.48 -8.71 -0.91
N LEU A 12 -4.69 -8.82 -1.46
CA LEU A 12 -5.85 -8.10 -0.97
C LEU A 12 -6.44 -8.82 0.25
N PRO A 13 -7.01 -8.11 1.25
CA PRO A 13 -7.65 -8.73 2.40
C PRO A 13 -8.70 -9.78 2.02
N SER A 14 -9.45 -9.54 0.95
CA SER A 14 -10.48 -10.45 0.42
C SER A 14 -9.91 -11.69 -0.28
N GLU A 15 -8.62 -11.70 -0.61
CA GLU A 15 -7.98 -12.71 -1.47
C GLU A 15 -6.64 -13.20 -0.87
N GLN A 16 -6.66 -13.64 0.40
CA GLN A 16 -5.46 -14.06 1.13
C GLN A 16 -4.66 -15.20 0.47
N ASP A 17 -5.34 -16.07 -0.28
CA ASP A 17 -4.71 -17.17 -1.01
C ASP A 17 -4.05 -16.72 -2.33
N LYS A 18 -4.42 -15.55 -2.86
CA LYS A 18 -3.88 -15.02 -4.13
C LYS A 18 -2.70 -14.07 -3.88
N LYS A 19 -1.63 -14.63 -3.31
CA LYS A 19 -0.40 -13.88 -3.02
C LYS A 19 0.42 -13.64 -4.29
N ILE A 20 0.79 -12.39 -4.51
CA ILE A 20 1.60 -11.95 -5.66
C ILE A 20 2.98 -11.54 -5.15
N ALA A 21 4.03 -12.05 -5.79
CA ALA A 21 5.39 -11.61 -5.51
C ALA A 21 5.57 -10.15 -5.95
N GLY A 22 6.22 -9.34 -5.13
CA GLY A 22 6.47 -7.93 -5.43
C GLY A 22 7.52 -7.29 -4.53
N THR A 23 7.93 -6.10 -4.93
CA THR A 23 8.96 -5.31 -4.24
C THR A 23 8.35 -3.99 -3.79
N LEU A 24 8.41 -3.74 -2.49
CA LEU A 24 8.08 -2.45 -1.89
C LEU A 24 9.36 -1.63 -1.76
N THR A 25 9.37 -0.45 -2.35
CA THR A 25 10.48 0.50 -2.25
C THR A 25 9.98 1.78 -1.58
N PHE A 26 10.79 2.34 -0.70
CA PHE A 26 10.61 3.68 -0.17
C PHE A 26 11.83 4.54 -0.51
N THR A 27 11.59 5.67 -1.15
CA THR A 27 12.60 6.72 -1.36
C THR A 27 12.05 8.06 -0.87
N HIS A 28 12.94 8.98 -0.51
CA HIS A 28 12.53 10.31 -0.05
C HIS A 28 11.83 11.12 -1.15
N ASP A 29 12.19 10.88 -2.42
CA ASP A 29 11.69 11.62 -3.58
C ASP A 29 10.36 11.07 -4.11
N GLU A 30 10.23 9.73 -4.23
CA GLU A 30 9.04 9.10 -4.83
C GLU A 30 8.03 8.58 -3.79
N GLY A 31 8.41 8.56 -2.50
CA GLY A 31 7.60 7.97 -1.44
C GLY A 31 7.58 6.43 -1.51
N ILE A 32 6.44 5.84 -1.13
CA ILE A 32 6.25 4.38 -1.09
C ILE A 32 5.72 3.88 -2.43
N LYS A 33 6.41 2.91 -3.03
CA LYS A 33 6.02 2.29 -4.30
C LYS A 33 6.04 0.78 -4.18
N LEU A 34 4.90 0.15 -4.42
CA LEU A 34 4.80 -1.30 -4.54
C LEU A 34 4.80 -1.69 -6.03
N ARG A 35 5.79 -2.47 -6.46
CA ARG A 35 5.81 -3.10 -7.79
C ARG A 35 5.49 -4.57 -7.65
N LEU A 36 4.40 -5.00 -8.26
CA LEU A 36 4.00 -6.39 -8.30
C LEU A 36 4.57 -7.05 -9.57
N ARG A 37 4.92 -8.33 -9.49
CA ARG A 37 5.32 -9.13 -10.68
C ARG A 37 4.13 -9.53 -11.54
N ASP A 38 2.93 -9.51 -10.95
CA ASP A 38 1.66 -9.81 -11.60
C ASP A 38 0.59 -8.81 -11.14
N SER A 39 -0.64 -8.91 -11.64
CA SER A 39 -1.73 -7.99 -11.31
C SER A 39 -2.70 -8.61 -10.31
N PHE A 40 -3.32 -7.79 -9.46
CA PHE A 40 -4.47 -8.26 -8.68
C PHE A 40 -5.62 -8.58 -9.63
N ILE A 41 -6.24 -9.75 -9.44
CA ILE A 41 -7.35 -10.22 -10.27
C ILE A 41 -8.66 -9.90 -9.53
N GLY A 42 -9.16 -8.68 -9.69
CA GLY A 42 -10.41 -8.21 -9.09
C GLY A 42 -10.71 -6.75 -9.45
N GLU A 43 -11.98 -6.34 -9.31
CA GLU A 43 -12.32 -4.92 -9.36
C GLU A 43 -11.67 -4.23 -8.16
N LEU A 44 -10.64 -3.43 -8.41
CA LEU A 44 -10.18 -2.43 -7.45
C LEU A 44 -11.30 -1.39 -7.31
N GLU A 45 -12.28 -1.67 -6.45
CA GLU A 45 -13.27 -0.68 -6.06
C GLU A 45 -12.54 0.58 -5.59
N SER A 46 -12.95 1.73 -6.09
CA SER A 46 -12.24 3.02 -5.98
C SER A 46 -12.10 3.55 -4.53
N ASN A 47 -12.54 2.80 -3.52
CA ASN A 47 -12.43 3.14 -2.11
C ASN A 47 -11.38 2.24 -1.42
N VAL A 48 -10.14 2.73 -1.48
CA VAL A 48 -9.01 2.43 -0.59
C VAL A 48 -8.56 0.96 -0.56
N PRO A 49 -7.66 0.54 -1.48
CA PRO A 49 -7.15 -0.82 -1.48
C PRO A 49 -6.12 -0.97 -0.37
N ILE A 50 -6.54 -1.51 0.77
CA ILE A 50 -5.60 -2.08 1.73
C ILE A 50 -4.87 -3.21 1.00
N ILE A 51 -3.54 -3.16 1.00
CA ILE A 51 -2.69 -4.24 0.50
C ILE A 51 -1.91 -4.79 1.70
N LEU A 52 -2.10 -6.07 1.97
CA LEU A 52 -1.36 -6.78 2.98
C LEU A 52 -0.12 -7.40 2.34
N GLY A 53 0.94 -7.53 3.12
CA GLY A 53 2.18 -8.13 2.66
C GLY A 53 2.93 -8.87 3.74
N PHE A 54 3.78 -9.79 3.30
CA PHE A 54 4.78 -10.43 4.12
C PHE A 54 6.14 -10.32 3.43
N ALA A 55 7.05 -9.57 4.05
CA ALA A 55 8.38 -9.31 3.55
C ALA A 55 9.35 -9.14 4.72
N ASP A 56 10.61 -9.57 4.56
CA ASP A 56 11.63 -9.48 5.62
C ASP A 56 11.16 -10.08 6.98
N ARG A 57 10.42 -11.19 6.93
CA ARG A 57 9.79 -11.86 8.09
C ARG A 57 8.82 -10.96 8.89
N LYS A 58 8.33 -9.87 8.31
CA LYS A 58 7.39 -8.93 8.90
C LYS A 58 6.09 -8.93 8.12
N ILE A 59 4.98 -8.74 8.83
CA ILE A 59 3.70 -8.41 8.22
C ILE A 59 3.72 -6.90 7.95
N ILE A 60 3.48 -6.53 6.71
CA ILE A 60 3.42 -5.15 6.23
C ILE A 60 1.99 -4.88 5.78
N THR A 61 1.47 -3.68 6.07
CA THR A 61 0.17 -3.23 5.58
C THR A 61 0.37 -1.90 4.87
N LEU A 62 -0.04 -1.83 3.62
CA LEU A 62 -0.13 -0.60 2.84
C LEU A 62 -1.58 -0.16 2.82
N CYS A 63 -1.83 1.08 3.25
CA CYS A 63 -3.16 1.66 3.27
C CYS A 63 -3.18 2.86 2.33
N GLY A 64 -4.05 2.83 1.32
CA GLY A 64 -4.25 3.94 0.39
C GLY A 64 -4.94 5.17 0.99
N SER A 65 -5.39 5.11 2.26
CA SER A 65 -6.03 6.25 2.95
C SER A 65 -5.00 7.04 3.75
N LEU A 66 -4.23 7.87 3.06
CA LEU A 66 -3.61 9.06 3.66
C LEU A 66 -3.97 10.30 2.83
N ASN A 67 -5.27 10.54 2.70
CA ASN A 67 -5.80 11.91 2.69
C ASN A 67 -6.44 12.17 4.06
N CYS A 68 -5.64 12.25 5.12
CA CYS A 68 -6.07 12.91 6.36
C CYS A 68 -5.81 14.42 6.23
N PHE A 69 -6.58 15.09 5.38
CA PHE A 69 -6.80 16.53 5.47
C PHE A 69 -8.26 16.77 5.83
N SER A 70 -8.56 16.78 7.13
CA SER A 70 -9.64 17.62 7.62
C SER A 70 -9.03 18.96 8.04
N THR A 71 -8.82 19.85 7.07
CA THR A 71 -8.87 21.27 7.42
C THR A 71 -10.33 21.57 7.70
N ILE A 72 -10.71 21.57 8.98
CA ILE A 72 -11.90 22.28 9.41
C ILE A 72 -11.57 23.76 9.17
N SER A 73 -11.96 24.28 8.02
CA SER A 73 -12.06 25.73 7.86
C SER A 73 -13.34 26.16 8.55
N SER A 74 -13.24 26.53 9.82
CA SER A 74 -14.25 27.37 10.45
C SER A 74 -14.15 28.75 9.81
N SER A 75 -14.87 28.96 8.72
CA SER A 75 -15.15 30.29 8.19
C SER A 75 -16.50 30.70 8.73
N GLY A 76 -16.50 31.49 9.80
CA GLY A 76 -17.71 32.15 10.27
C GLY A 76 -18.20 33.15 9.22
N PHE A 77 -19.53 33.19 9.05
CA PHE A 77 -20.34 34.39 8.88
C PHE A 77 -21.78 34.05 9.29
#